data_AF-A0A3P3ZJ46-F1
#
_entry.id   AF-A0A3P3ZJ46-F1
#
_cell.length_a   1.000
_cell.length_b   1.000
_cell.length_c   1.000
_cell.angle_alpha   90.00
_cell.angle_beta   90.00
_cell.angle_gamma   90.00
#
_symmetry.space_group_name_H-M   'P 1'
#
loop_
_entity.id
_entity.type
_entity.pdbx_description
1 polymer ?
#
loop_
_entity_poly.entity_id
_entity_poly.type
_entity_poly.pdbx_seq_one_letter_code
_entity_poly.pdbx_strand_id
1 'polypeptide(L)'
;MVRTACHGIERCDSTALARLFEDGAGNEGDATMPALSSAAVAYMAKLSPAQRAALRKVTPTNAVLLVVSALFDCLCLLWNSTPGYVKVAQDLFVAYFSGLCNLLQCTSTPVLQRVCASIEAIEVEHLRGSGSVQFQFLKYVNLVVDAVEGPSKVGIAEWFLNMNKRIQEQNYGKHSKL
;
A
#
# COMPACT_ATOMS: atom_id res chain seq x y z
N MET A 1 16.59 -5.99 -0.43
CA MET A 1 16.58 -4.99 -1.53
C MET A 1 15.19 -4.39 -1.75
N VAL A 2 14.14 -5.20 -1.99
CA VAL A 2 12.73 -4.70 -1.95
C VAL A 2 12.41 -4.08 -0.60
N ARG A 3 12.79 -4.73 0.51
CA ARG A 3 12.68 -4.19 1.89
C ARG A 3 13.32 -2.81 2.11
N THR A 4 14.34 -2.45 1.34
CA THR A 4 15.06 -1.17 1.52
C THR A 4 14.39 -0.04 0.76
N ALA A 5 13.90 -0.31 -0.45
CA ALA A 5 13.04 0.60 -1.20
C ALA A 5 11.67 0.75 -0.51
N CYS A 6 11.12 -0.35 0.00
CA CYS A 6 9.97 -0.34 0.89
C CYS A 6 10.26 0.48 2.15
N HIS A 7 11.43 0.39 2.79
CA HIS A 7 11.77 1.25 3.93
C HIS A 7 11.83 2.76 3.61
N GLY A 8 12.31 3.13 2.42
CA GLY A 8 12.30 4.53 1.96
C GLY A 8 10.89 5.05 1.68
N ILE A 9 10.02 4.17 1.18
CA ILE A 9 8.59 4.42 0.93
C ILE A 9 7.79 4.44 2.26
N GLU A 10 8.06 3.50 3.16
CA GLU A 10 7.46 3.33 4.49
C GLU A 10 7.74 4.51 5.40
N ARG A 11 8.91 5.16 5.29
CA ARG A 11 9.20 6.35 6.11
C ARG A 11 8.52 7.61 5.60
N CYS A 12 8.08 7.67 4.32
CA CYS A 12 7.61 8.90 3.67
C CYS A 12 8.48 10.13 3.96
N ASP A 13 9.76 9.93 4.30
CA ASP A 13 10.69 11.02 4.58
C ASP A 13 11.25 11.45 3.23
N SER A 14 10.66 12.51 2.68
CA SER A 14 11.10 13.09 1.42
C SER A 14 12.57 13.49 1.45
N THR A 15 13.14 13.74 2.62
CA THR A 15 14.56 14.05 2.85
C THR A 15 15.42 12.80 2.77
N ALA A 16 15.00 11.69 3.38
CA ALA A 16 15.70 10.40 3.26
C ALA A 16 15.61 9.86 1.84
N LEU A 17 14.46 10.02 1.17
CA LEU A 17 14.30 9.64 -0.22
C LEU A 17 15.16 10.53 -1.14
N ALA A 18 15.19 11.85 -0.91
CA ALA A 18 16.05 12.78 -1.65
C ALA A 18 17.54 12.45 -1.48
N ARG A 19 18.01 12.16 -0.26
CA ARG A 19 19.39 11.74 0.00
C ARG A 19 19.76 10.44 -0.73
N LEU A 20 18.84 9.47 -0.84
CA LEU A 20 19.06 8.25 -1.63
C LEU A 20 19.23 8.53 -3.14
N PHE A 21 18.60 9.58 -3.65
CA PHE A 21 18.78 10.01 -5.05
C PHE A 21 20.02 10.91 -5.23
N GLU A 22 20.42 11.67 -4.21
CA GLU A 22 21.61 12.53 -4.22
C GLU A 22 22.92 11.73 -4.02
N ASP A 23 22.94 10.72 -3.13
CA ASP A 23 24.09 9.82 -2.95
C ASP A 23 24.40 9.00 -4.22
N GLY A 24 23.41 8.81 -5.09
CA GLY A 24 23.59 8.17 -6.41
C GLY A 24 24.05 9.13 -7.53
N ALA A 25 24.07 10.44 -7.29
CA ALA A 25 24.42 11.46 -8.28
C ALA A 25 25.84 12.04 -8.10
N GLY A 26 26.51 11.74 -6.98
CA GLY A 26 27.75 12.41 -6.57
C GLY A 26 29.07 11.66 -6.76
N ASN A 27 29.07 10.35 -7.08
CA ASN A 27 30.31 9.57 -7.17
C ASN A 27 30.51 8.98 -8.58
N GLU A 28 31.03 9.79 -9.50
CA GLU A 28 31.75 9.30 -10.69
C GLU A 28 33.09 8.70 -10.25
N GLY A 29 33.05 7.52 -9.64
CA GLY A 29 34.24 6.88 -9.10
C GLY A 29 33.91 5.56 -8.44
N ASP A 30 33.83 4.51 -9.27
CA ASP A 30 34.07 3.12 -8.88
C ASP A 30 33.27 2.60 -7.68
N ALA A 31 31.95 2.44 -7.86
CA ALA A 31 31.16 1.53 -7.03
C ALA A 31 30.08 0.88 -7.88
N THR A 32 30.10 -0.44 -7.94
CA THR A 32 29.15 -1.32 -8.63
C THR A 32 27.71 -0.83 -8.44
N MET A 33 27.15 -0.21 -9.48
CA MET A 33 25.77 0.27 -9.51
C MET A 33 24.81 -0.90 -9.23
N PRO A 34 23.89 -0.81 -8.25
CA PRO A 34 22.95 -1.88 -7.99
C PRO A 34 22.10 -2.09 -9.25
N ALA A 35 21.88 -3.34 -9.68
CA ALA A 35 21.18 -3.69 -10.93
C ALA A 35 19.81 -2.98 -11.13
N LEU A 36 19.16 -2.54 -10.05
CA LEU A 36 17.93 -1.72 -10.07
C LEU A 36 18.12 -0.30 -10.64
N SER A 37 19.28 0.36 -10.41
CA SER A 37 19.55 1.68 -11.00
C SER A 37 19.70 1.56 -12.53
N SER A 38 20.29 0.46 -13.01
CA SER A 38 20.43 0.19 -14.45
C SER A 38 19.08 0.00 -15.15
N ALA A 39 18.12 -0.69 -14.51
CA ALA A 39 16.79 -0.90 -15.05
C ALA A 39 15.93 0.37 -15.04
N ALA A 40 16.01 1.16 -13.97
CA ALA A 40 15.33 2.45 -13.88
C ALA A 40 15.89 3.46 -14.90
N VAL A 41 17.21 3.51 -15.07
CA VAL A 41 17.87 4.36 -16.08
C VAL A 41 17.52 3.90 -17.50
N ALA A 42 17.52 2.58 -17.77
CA ALA A 42 17.12 2.02 -19.05
C ALA A 42 15.63 2.27 -19.37
N TYR A 43 14.76 2.24 -18.37
CA TYR A 43 13.35 2.59 -18.53
C TYR A 43 13.18 4.09 -18.78
N MET A 44 13.86 4.95 -18.01
CA MET A 44 13.86 6.40 -18.19
C MET A 44 14.35 6.82 -19.58
N ALA A 45 15.32 6.10 -20.14
CA ALA A 45 15.81 6.32 -21.50
C ALA A 45 14.77 6.02 -22.59
N LYS A 46 13.79 5.15 -22.32
CA LYS A 46 12.68 4.80 -23.23
C LYS A 46 11.52 5.78 -23.16
N LEU A 47 11.51 6.69 -22.19
CA LEU A 47 10.43 7.64 -21.97
C LEU A 47 10.58 8.88 -22.85
N SER A 48 9.44 9.37 -23.35
CA SER A 48 9.39 10.63 -24.10
C SER A 48 9.89 11.79 -23.24
N PRO A 49 10.39 12.89 -23.84
CA PRO A 49 10.80 14.08 -23.08
C PRO A 49 9.70 14.60 -22.16
N ALA A 50 8.44 14.54 -22.60
CA ALA A 50 7.28 14.93 -21.79
C ALA A 50 7.04 14.00 -20.60
N GLN A 51 7.17 12.68 -20.78
CA GLN A 51 7.05 11.70 -19.70
C GLN A 51 8.18 11.86 -18.67
N ARG A 52 9.41 12.09 -19.13
CA ARG A 52 10.55 12.40 -18.23
C ARG A 52 10.33 13.69 -17.45
N ALA A 53 9.83 14.74 -18.11
CA ALA A 53 9.50 16.00 -17.44
C ALA A 53 8.36 15.85 -16.42
N ALA A 54 7.37 14.99 -16.70
CA ALA A 54 6.31 14.66 -15.76
C ALA A 54 6.84 13.88 -14.55
N LEU A 55 7.71 12.89 -14.75
CA LEU A 55 8.33 12.12 -13.67
C LEU A 55 9.18 12.98 -12.74
N ARG A 56 9.87 13.99 -13.27
CA ARG A 56 10.61 14.97 -12.44
C ARG A 56 9.72 15.77 -11.48
N LYS A 57 8.42 15.84 -11.74
CA LYS A 57 7.44 16.52 -10.87
C LYS A 57 6.79 15.59 -9.85
N VAL A 58 7.11 14.30 -9.87
CA VAL A 58 6.57 13.33 -8.93
C VAL A 58 7.29 13.49 -7.59
N THR A 59 6.56 13.93 -6.58
CA THR A 59 7.04 13.94 -5.20
C THR A 59 6.99 12.54 -4.60
N PRO A 60 7.76 12.25 -3.54
CA PRO A 60 7.66 11.00 -2.79
C PRO A 60 6.22 10.65 -2.41
N THR A 61 5.48 11.62 -1.86
CA THR A 61 4.07 11.47 -1.53
C THR A 61 3.22 11.07 -2.74
N ASN A 62 3.41 11.73 -3.89
CA ASN A 62 2.67 11.40 -5.11
C ASN A 62 3.01 10.00 -5.63
N ALA A 63 4.27 9.58 -5.54
CA ALA A 63 4.68 8.23 -5.90
C ALA A 63 3.99 7.19 -5.02
N VAL A 64 3.94 7.41 -3.70
CA VAL A 64 3.24 6.50 -2.78
C VAL A 64 1.75 6.47 -3.07
N LEU A 65 1.11 7.62 -3.29
CA LEU A 65 -0.31 7.69 -3.66
C LEU A 65 -0.62 6.94 -4.96
N LEU A 66 0.28 6.99 -5.96
CA LEU A 66 0.16 6.19 -7.18
C LEU A 66 0.27 4.69 -6.89
N VAL A 67 1.18 4.28 -6.00
CA VAL A 67 1.28 2.88 -5.55
C VAL A 67 0.01 2.44 -4.84
N VAL A 68 -0.55 3.25 -3.94
CA VAL A 68 -1.81 2.95 -3.24
C VAL A 68 -2.95 2.75 -4.24
N SER A 69 -3.10 3.65 -5.21
CA SER A 69 -4.14 3.53 -6.25
C SER A 69 -3.93 2.28 -7.11
N ALA A 70 -2.70 1.99 -7.54
CA ALA A 70 -2.42 0.80 -8.34
C ALA A 70 -2.70 -0.51 -7.57
N LEU A 71 -2.35 -0.57 -6.28
CA LEU A 71 -2.67 -1.71 -5.42
C LEU A 71 -4.18 -1.90 -5.26
N PHE A 72 -4.92 -0.80 -5.03
CA PHE A 72 -6.37 -0.83 -4.93
C PHE A 72 -7.01 -1.34 -6.22
N ASP A 73 -6.62 -0.79 -7.38
CA ASP A 73 -7.13 -1.23 -8.68
C ASP A 73 -6.86 -2.72 -8.93
N CYS A 74 -5.65 -3.21 -8.60
CA CYS A 74 -5.31 -4.63 -8.71
C CYS A 74 -6.18 -5.51 -7.81
N LEU A 75 -6.45 -5.09 -6.57
CA LEU A 75 -7.31 -5.81 -5.64
C LEU A 75 -8.75 -5.89 -6.14
N CYS A 76 -9.30 -4.77 -6.62
CA CYS A 76 -10.64 -4.73 -7.21
C CYS A 76 -10.74 -5.62 -8.46
N LEU A 77 -9.71 -5.59 -9.32
CA LEU A 77 -9.65 -6.44 -10.51
C LEU A 77 -9.61 -7.92 -10.13
N LEU A 78 -8.72 -8.34 -9.23
CA LEU A 78 -8.62 -9.74 -8.79
C LEU A 78 -9.90 -10.23 -8.13
N TRP A 79 -10.58 -9.38 -7.37
CA TRP A 79 -11.86 -9.74 -6.75
C TRP A 79 -12.98 -9.92 -7.78
N ASN A 80 -13.11 -8.99 -8.74
CA ASN A 80 -14.18 -9.03 -9.73
C ASN A 80 -13.95 -10.05 -10.86
N SER A 81 -12.69 -10.39 -11.17
CA SER A 81 -12.34 -11.15 -12.38
C SER A 81 -12.38 -12.67 -12.19
N THR A 82 -12.72 -13.19 -11.01
CA THR A 82 -12.55 -14.62 -10.73
C THR A 82 -13.86 -15.34 -10.40
N PRO A 83 -14.61 -15.82 -11.42
CA PRO A 83 -15.59 -16.89 -11.23
C PRO A 83 -14.82 -18.22 -11.09
N GLY A 84 -14.27 -18.47 -9.90
CA GLY A 84 -13.55 -19.71 -9.58
C GLY A 84 -12.29 -19.47 -8.77
N TYR A 85 -12.07 -20.29 -7.75
CA TYR A 85 -10.94 -20.19 -6.83
C TYR A 85 -9.62 -20.56 -7.53
N VAL A 86 -9.04 -19.66 -8.32
CA VAL A 86 -7.69 -19.85 -8.88
C VAL A 86 -6.69 -19.46 -7.80
N LYS A 87 -5.96 -20.44 -7.26
CA LYS A 87 -4.96 -20.26 -6.19
C LYS A 87 -4.01 -19.08 -6.45
N VAL A 88 -3.57 -18.91 -7.70
CA VAL A 88 -2.69 -17.80 -8.11
C VAL A 88 -3.33 -16.42 -7.90
N ALA A 89 -4.62 -16.27 -8.19
CA ALA A 89 -5.32 -15.00 -7.98
C ALA A 89 -5.48 -14.67 -6.48
N GLN A 90 -5.66 -15.70 -5.65
CA GLN A 90 -5.70 -15.54 -4.20
C GLN A 90 -4.34 -15.15 -3.63
N ASP A 91 -3.27 -15.82 -4.05
CA ASP A 91 -1.91 -15.51 -3.64
C ASP A 91 -1.54 -14.06 -4.01
N LEU A 92 -1.92 -13.61 -5.21
CA LEU A 92 -1.74 -12.22 -5.64
C LEU A 92 -2.60 -11.23 -4.84
N PHE A 93 -3.85 -11.58 -4.54
CA PHE A 93 -4.72 -10.74 -3.73
C PHE A 93 -4.12 -10.54 -2.33
N VAL A 94 -3.70 -11.62 -1.68
CA VAL A 94 -3.03 -11.56 -0.37
C VAL A 94 -1.76 -10.73 -0.44
N ALA A 95 -0.94 -10.89 -1.49
CA ALA A 95 0.28 -10.11 -1.66
C ALA A 95 -0.02 -8.60 -1.80
N TYR A 96 -0.97 -8.21 -2.65
CA TYR A 96 -1.31 -6.79 -2.83
C TYR A 96 -2.00 -6.18 -1.61
N PHE A 97 -2.88 -6.94 -0.95
CA PHE A 97 -3.53 -6.49 0.28
C PHE A 97 -2.52 -6.29 1.39
N SER A 98 -1.56 -7.22 1.54
CA SER A 98 -0.47 -7.09 2.50
C SER A 98 0.40 -5.85 2.24
N GLY A 99 0.70 -5.58 0.97
CA GLY A 99 1.40 -4.37 0.54
C GLY A 99 0.64 -3.10 0.89
N LEU A 100 -0.68 -3.09 0.67
CA LEU A 100 -1.54 -1.96 1.02
C LEU A 100 -1.55 -1.70 2.53
N CYS A 101 -1.69 -2.73 3.37
CA CYS A 101 -1.66 -2.57 4.83
C CYS A 101 -0.32 -2.05 5.32
N ASN A 102 0.81 -2.51 4.77
CA ASN A 102 2.14 -2.05 5.21
C ASN A 102 2.34 -0.54 5.00
N LEU A 103 1.60 0.08 4.08
CA LEU A 103 1.62 1.52 3.89
C LEU A 103 0.94 2.30 5.05
N LEU A 104 0.27 1.64 5.99
CA LEU A 104 -0.18 2.24 7.26
C LEU A 104 0.99 2.71 8.13
N GLN A 105 2.21 2.24 7.87
CA GLN A 105 3.42 2.71 8.55
C GLN A 105 3.92 4.07 8.03
N CYS A 106 3.32 4.60 6.96
CA CYS A 106 3.66 5.90 6.43
C CYS A 106 3.33 7.03 7.43
N THR A 107 4.10 8.11 7.38
CA THR A 107 3.91 9.28 8.25
C THR A 107 3.06 10.38 7.61
N SER A 108 2.88 10.32 6.28
CA SER A 108 2.16 11.34 5.51
C SER A 108 0.65 11.18 5.67
N THR A 109 -0.03 12.19 6.24
CA THR A 109 -1.48 12.18 6.43
C THR A 109 -2.28 11.90 5.14
N PRO A 110 -1.99 12.55 3.99
CA PRO A 110 -2.69 12.23 2.74
C PRO A 110 -2.52 10.77 2.30
N VAL A 111 -1.34 10.18 2.50
CA VAL A 111 -1.09 8.76 2.20
C VAL A 111 -1.92 7.88 3.13
N LEU A 112 -1.84 8.11 4.44
CA LEU A 112 -2.57 7.34 5.44
C LEU A 112 -4.08 7.37 5.20
N GLN A 113 -4.65 8.56 4.95
CA GLN A 113 -6.07 8.70 4.63
C GLN A 113 -6.46 7.87 3.40
N ARG A 114 -5.63 7.89 2.35
CA ARG A 114 -5.89 7.10 1.14
C ARG A 114 -5.75 5.60 1.37
N VAL A 115 -4.77 5.16 2.16
CA VAL A 115 -4.58 3.75 2.54
C VAL A 115 -5.76 3.26 3.38
N CYS A 116 -6.12 3.99 4.43
CA CYS A 116 -7.27 3.67 5.28
C CYS A 116 -8.56 3.56 4.46
N ALA A 117 -8.85 4.54 3.59
CA ALA A 117 -10.02 4.50 2.72
C ALA A 117 -9.99 3.30 1.75
N SER A 118 -8.82 2.92 1.25
CA SER A 118 -8.68 1.79 0.32
C SER A 118 -8.90 0.45 1.02
N ILE A 119 -8.31 0.26 2.21
CA ILE A 119 -8.52 -0.95 3.03
C ILE A 119 -9.99 -1.07 3.42
N GLU A 120 -10.59 0.04 3.85
CA GLU A 120 -11.99 0.11 4.22
C GLU A 120 -12.92 -0.24 3.06
N ALA A 121 -12.69 0.29 1.85
CA ALA A 121 -13.46 -0.07 0.68
C ALA A 121 -13.34 -1.58 0.35
N ILE A 122 -12.14 -2.16 0.43
CA ILE A 122 -11.95 -3.59 0.23
C ILE A 122 -12.73 -4.41 1.26
N GLU A 123 -12.56 -4.12 2.55
CA GLU A 123 -13.18 -4.88 3.63
C GLU A 123 -14.71 -4.70 3.68
N VAL A 124 -15.20 -3.47 3.60
CA VAL A 124 -16.61 -3.14 3.83
C VAL A 124 -17.47 -3.34 2.59
N GLU A 125 -16.92 -3.10 1.39
CA GLU A 125 -17.68 -3.13 0.14
C GLU A 125 -17.38 -4.38 -0.68
N HIS A 126 -16.10 -4.64 -0.98
CA HIS A 126 -15.75 -5.73 -1.89
C HIS A 126 -15.86 -7.11 -1.22
N LEU A 127 -15.36 -7.27 0.00
CA LEU A 127 -15.42 -8.54 0.74
C LEU A 127 -16.77 -8.77 1.44
N ARG A 128 -17.74 -7.88 1.22
CA ARG A 128 -19.07 -7.97 1.85
C ARG A 128 -19.72 -9.32 1.57
N GLY A 129 -20.20 -9.97 2.64
CA GLY A 129 -20.83 -11.29 2.55
C GLY A 129 -19.83 -12.46 2.59
N SER A 130 -18.52 -12.19 2.60
CA SER A 130 -17.46 -13.18 2.78
C SER A 130 -16.88 -13.12 4.19
N GLY A 131 -17.73 -13.29 5.22
CA GLY A 131 -17.38 -13.01 6.62
C GLY A 131 -16.15 -13.77 7.16
N SER A 132 -15.92 -15.01 6.72
CA SER A 132 -14.71 -15.77 7.10
C SER A 132 -13.43 -15.17 6.52
N VAL A 133 -13.48 -14.67 5.29
CA VAL A 133 -12.37 -14.01 4.59
C VAL A 133 -12.10 -12.63 5.18
N GLN A 134 -13.15 -11.83 5.40
CA GLN A 134 -13.06 -10.54 6.10
C GLN A 134 -12.40 -10.70 7.47
N PHE A 135 -12.78 -11.72 8.25
CA PHE A 135 -12.20 -11.94 9.57
C PHE A 135 -10.70 -12.31 9.52
N GLN A 136 -10.26 -13.04 8.49
CA GLN A 136 -8.84 -13.34 8.31
C GLN A 136 -8.04 -12.09 7.96
N PHE A 137 -8.55 -11.26 7.05
CA PHE A 137 -7.88 -10.02 6.67
C PHE A 137 -7.90 -8.98 7.80
N LEU A 138 -9.00 -8.86 8.56
CA LEU A 138 -9.06 -8.01 9.75
C LEU A 138 -8.03 -8.38 10.81
N LYS A 139 -7.74 -9.68 11.01
CA LYS A 139 -6.64 -10.10 11.89
C LYS A 139 -5.30 -9.60 11.40
N TYR A 140 -5.06 -9.69 10.09
CA TYR A 140 -3.84 -9.18 9.50
C TYR A 140 -3.73 -7.65 9.62
N VAL A 141 -4.81 -6.91 9.34
CA VAL A 141 -4.85 -5.46 9.54
C VAL A 141 -4.56 -5.11 11.00
N ASN A 142 -5.16 -5.81 11.97
CA ASN A 142 -4.89 -5.60 13.39
C ASN A 142 -3.40 -5.76 13.73
N LEU A 143 -2.76 -6.83 13.24
CA LEU A 143 -1.32 -7.06 13.45
C LEU A 143 -0.47 -5.90 12.91
N VAL A 144 -0.83 -5.36 11.73
CA VAL A 144 -0.11 -4.21 11.15
C VAL A 144 -0.36 -2.94 11.95
N VAL A 145 -1.61 -2.69 12.39
CA VAL A 145 -1.99 -1.53 13.21
C VAL A 145 -1.25 -1.54 14.56
N ASP A 146 -1.14 -2.70 15.20
CA ASP A 146 -0.42 -2.87 16.47
C ASP A 146 1.07 -2.49 16.32
N ALA A 147 1.64 -2.80 15.16
CA ALA A 147 3.03 -2.49 14.79
C ALA A 147 3.26 -1.04 14.32
N VAL A 148 2.21 -0.24 14.12
CA VAL A 148 2.38 1.18 13.78
C VAL A 148 2.97 1.93 14.97
N GLU A 149 3.94 2.81 14.69
CA GLU A 149 4.57 3.70 15.65
C GLU A 149 4.48 5.15 15.18
N GLY A 150 4.67 6.09 16.09
CA GLY A 150 4.69 7.52 15.79
C GLY A 150 3.33 8.23 15.94
N PRO A 151 3.24 9.50 15.47
CA PRO A 151 2.14 10.41 15.81
C PRO A 151 0.80 9.99 15.21
N SER A 152 0.79 9.20 14.14
CA SER A 152 -0.43 8.72 13.48
C SER A 152 -1.05 7.49 14.14
N LYS A 153 -0.36 6.84 15.08
CA LYS A 153 -0.80 5.56 15.69
C LYS A 153 -2.21 5.61 16.25
N VAL A 154 -2.52 6.65 17.04
CA VAL A 154 -3.83 6.79 17.69
C VAL A 154 -4.94 6.88 16.65
N GLY A 155 -4.76 7.73 15.63
CA GLY A 155 -5.77 7.90 14.57
C GLY A 155 -5.98 6.64 13.73
N ILE A 156 -4.91 5.88 13.46
CA ILE A 156 -5.00 4.59 12.75
C ILE A 156 -5.71 3.54 13.60
N ALA A 157 -5.40 3.46 14.90
CA ALA A 157 -6.07 2.53 15.81
C ALA A 157 -7.58 2.84 15.93
N GLU A 158 -7.95 4.11 16.10
CA GLU A 158 -9.35 4.54 16.14
C GLU A 158 -10.09 4.23 14.83
N TRP A 159 -9.46 4.51 13.68
CA TRP A 159 -10.00 4.14 12.38
C TRP A 159 -10.25 2.63 12.29
N PHE A 160 -9.28 1.81 12.68
CA PHE A 160 -9.40 0.35 12.64
C PHE A 160 -10.54 -0.16 13.53
N LEU A 161 -10.66 0.35 14.75
CA LEU A 161 -11.74 -0.03 15.68
C LEU A 161 -13.12 0.31 15.09
N ASN A 162 -13.27 1.50 14.49
CA ASN A 162 -14.50 1.91 13.83
C ASN A 162 -14.85 1.07 12.61
N MET A 163 -13.85 0.70 11.79
CA MET A 163 -14.03 -0.19 10.65
C MET A 163 -14.43 -1.61 11.11
N ASN A 164 -13.70 -2.19 12.07
CA ASN A 164 -13.95 -3.53 12.60
C ASN A 164 -15.36 -3.63 13.22
N LYS A 165 -15.77 -2.62 14.00
CA LYS A 165 -17.13 -2.55 14.55
C LYS A 165 -18.21 -2.62 13.46
N ARG A 166 -18.06 -1.84 12.38
CA ARG A 166 -19.00 -1.85 11.26
C ARG A 166 -19.08 -3.21 10.57
N ILE A 167 -17.94 -3.87 10.37
CA ILE A 167 -17.90 -5.20 9.73
C ILE A 167 -18.55 -6.26 10.64
N GLN A 168 -18.35 -6.18 11.95
CA GLN A 168 -19.02 -7.05 12.91
C GLN A 168 -20.54 -6.84 12.88
N GLU A 169 -21.00 -5.58 12.88
CA GLU A 169 -22.43 -5.26 12.76
C GLU A 169 -23.02 -5.76 11.43
N GLN A 170 -22.27 -5.66 10.33
CA GLN A 170 -22.70 -6.18 9.02
C GLN A 170 -22.84 -7.71 8.99
N ASN A 171 -21.92 -8.43 9.64
CA ASN A 171 -21.89 -9.89 9.64
C ASN A 171 -22.79 -10.54 10.70
N TYR A 172 -22.95 -9.91 11.87
CA TYR A 172 -23.68 -10.49 13.01
C TYR A 172 -24.96 -9.73 13.38
N GLY A 173 -25.11 -8.46 12.97
CA GLY A 173 -26.25 -7.60 13.35
C GLY A 173 -27.61 -8.01 12.76
N LYS A 174 -27.66 -9.02 11.88
CA LYS A 174 -28.94 -9.54 11.32
C LYS A 174 -29.59 -10.67 12.12
N HIS A 175 -29.00 -11.14 13.22
CA HIS A 175 -29.58 -12.22 14.05
C HIS A 175 -30.14 -11.79 15.41
N SER A 176 -30.19 -10.49 15.74
CA SER A 176 -30.88 -10.03 16.95
C SER A 176 -32.36 -9.72 16.68
N LYS A 177 -33.11 -10.78 16.41
CA LYS A 177 -34.58 -10.84 16.60
C LYS A 177 -34.91 -12.22 17.16
N LEU A 178 -34.66 -12.40 18.44
CA LEU A 178 -35.28 -13.42 19.28
C LEU A 178 -35.72 -12.72 20.57
#